data_AF-A0A3R6U5A4-F1
#
_entry.id   AF-A0A3R6U5A4-F1
#
_cell.length_a   1.000
_cell.length_b   1.000
_cell.length_c   1.000
_cell.angle_alpha   90.00
_cell.angle_beta   90.00
_cell.angle_gamma   90.00
#
_symmetry.space_group_name_H-M   'P 1'
#
loop_
_entity.id
_entity.type
_entity.pdbx_description
1 polymer ?
#
loop_
_entity_poly.entity_id
_entity_poly.type
_entity_poly.pdbx_seq_one_letter_code
_entity_poly.pdbx_strand_id
1 'polypeptide(L)'
;MGKQIMAEQNCAGKVSKIKNFFRKMWTYLCRILKKRHNVQEQPNDPEPETTENPWIFATRSIIEQILWQKQDVIREEKEELGGRLTRKQLYRDFKPLIIDTDTPDQVFGEDDDVDQILRQLSPGLNFLEICTNRPEDFVSFTVWLEMEYGLMTRIFPLDAMRESHANVVLDLERQGIMYTDRLMPKVLYVPFYKRRWKIHETAVQTEEEKMQNLDIEVPIGYNVLIVKVDKTLQN
;
A
#
# COMPACT_ATOMS: atom_id res chain seq x y z
N MET A 1 7.63 -80.49 -44.71
CA MET A 1 8.92 -79.80 -44.50
C MET A 1 8.64 -78.34 -44.18
N GLY A 2 8.45 -78.04 -42.90
CA GLY A 2 8.20 -76.68 -42.40
C GLY A 2 9.21 -76.38 -41.31
N LYS A 3 10.17 -75.48 -41.60
CA LYS A 3 11.08 -74.81 -40.65
C LYS A 3 12.00 -73.83 -41.40
N GLN A 4 11.44 -72.93 -42.22
CA GLN A 4 12.23 -71.81 -42.76
C GLN A 4 11.43 -70.56 -43.18
N ILE A 5 10.19 -70.39 -42.70
CA ILE A 5 9.35 -69.20 -43.00
C ILE A 5 8.99 -68.41 -41.70
N MET A 6 9.47 -68.83 -40.53
CA MET A 6 9.08 -68.25 -39.23
C MET A 6 10.05 -67.18 -38.67
N ALA A 7 11.07 -66.75 -39.44
CA ALA A 7 12.06 -65.77 -38.97
C ALA A 7 11.93 -64.37 -39.59
N GLU A 8 11.44 -64.24 -40.82
CA GLU A 8 11.43 -62.93 -41.52
C GLU A 8 10.19 -62.06 -41.26
N GLN A 9 9.04 -62.64 -40.89
CA GLN A 9 7.83 -61.85 -40.58
C GLN A 9 7.87 -61.20 -39.18
N ASN A 10 8.73 -61.66 -38.27
CA ASN A 10 8.83 -61.14 -36.91
C ASN A 10 9.72 -59.89 -36.79
N CYS A 11 10.63 -59.65 -37.73
CA CYS A 11 11.51 -58.49 -37.72
C CYS A 11 10.83 -57.23 -38.29
N ALA A 12 10.03 -57.35 -39.36
CA ALA A 12 9.33 -56.21 -39.96
C ALA A 12 8.25 -55.61 -39.03
N GLY A 13 7.48 -56.46 -38.32
CA GLY A 13 6.48 -56.02 -37.34
C GLY A 13 7.08 -55.34 -36.09
N LYS A 14 8.26 -55.79 -35.64
CA LYS A 14 8.99 -55.16 -34.53
C LYS A 14 9.57 -53.81 -34.94
N VAL A 15 10.18 -53.69 -36.11
CA VAL A 15 10.74 -52.41 -36.61
C VAL A 15 9.64 -51.36 -36.82
N SER A 16 8.45 -51.76 -37.32
CA SER A 16 7.30 -50.86 -37.48
C SER A 16 6.73 -50.38 -36.13
N LYS A 17 6.61 -51.27 -35.14
CA LYS A 17 6.18 -50.90 -33.77
C LYS A 17 7.18 -49.97 -33.08
N ILE A 18 8.47 -50.22 -33.26
CA ILE A 18 9.55 -49.39 -32.71
C ILE A 18 9.53 -48.00 -33.35
N LYS A 19 9.42 -47.90 -34.68
CA LYS A 19 9.28 -46.61 -35.38
C LYS A 19 8.04 -45.83 -34.94
N ASN A 20 6.90 -46.51 -34.75
CA ASN A 20 5.69 -45.87 -34.23
C ASN A 20 5.81 -45.45 -32.76
N PHE A 21 6.54 -46.21 -31.94
CA PHE A 21 6.85 -45.84 -30.56
C PHE A 21 7.75 -44.60 -30.51
N PHE A 22 8.82 -44.55 -31.30
CA PHE A 22 9.68 -43.38 -31.41
C PHE A 22 8.94 -42.17 -31.98
N ARG A 23 8.03 -42.35 -32.94
CA ARG A 23 7.18 -41.27 -33.46
C ARG A 23 6.21 -40.73 -32.42
N LYS A 24 5.56 -41.61 -31.63
CA LYS A 24 4.67 -41.22 -30.52
C LYS A 24 5.44 -40.53 -29.39
N MET A 25 6.59 -41.08 -29.03
CA MET A 25 7.48 -40.51 -28.02
C MET A 25 8.07 -39.17 -28.50
N TRP A 26 8.41 -39.02 -29.78
CA TRP A 26 8.82 -37.75 -30.38
C TRP A 26 7.68 -36.74 -30.38
N THR A 27 6.45 -37.11 -30.75
CA THR A 27 5.29 -36.20 -30.64
C THR A 27 4.97 -35.82 -29.18
N TYR A 28 5.20 -36.74 -28.24
CA TYR A 28 5.02 -36.51 -26.81
C TYR A 28 6.13 -35.58 -26.27
N LEU A 29 7.39 -35.80 -26.67
CA LEU A 29 8.53 -34.94 -26.35
C LEU A 29 8.40 -33.57 -27.01
N CYS A 30 7.91 -33.47 -28.26
CA CYS A 30 7.60 -32.20 -28.91
C CYS A 30 6.42 -31.49 -28.25
N ARG A 31 5.42 -32.23 -27.71
CA ARG A 31 4.37 -31.65 -26.86
C ARG A 31 4.93 -31.17 -25.53
N ILE A 32 5.85 -31.89 -24.90
CA ILE A 32 6.52 -31.48 -23.66
C ILE A 32 7.44 -30.28 -23.92
N LEU A 33 8.17 -30.24 -25.03
CA LEU A 33 9.05 -29.14 -25.41
C LEU A 33 8.24 -27.91 -25.85
N LYS A 34 7.13 -28.07 -26.57
CA LYS A 34 6.15 -26.98 -26.77
C LYS A 34 5.50 -26.55 -25.47
N LYS A 35 5.21 -27.46 -24.53
CA LYS A 35 4.71 -27.12 -23.20
C LYS A 35 5.79 -26.44 -22.34
N ARG A 36 7.07 -26.71 -22.54
CA ARG A 36 8.20 -26.01 -21.88
C ARG A 36 8.53 -24.68 -22.53
N HIS A 37 8.29 -24.51 -23.83
CA HIS A 37 8.49 -23.25 -24.55
C HIS A 37 7.24 -22.33 -24.52
N ASN A 38 6.04 -22.89 -24.29
CA ASN A 38 4.81 -22.16 -23.91
C ASN A 38 4.61 -22.14 -22.38
N VAL A 39 5.53 -22.71 -21.60
CA VAL A 39 5.85 -22.23 -20.25
C VAL A 39 7.02 -21.26 -20.44
N GLN A 40 6.78 -20.24 -21.28
CA GLN A 40 7.05 -18.90 -20.77
C GLN A 40 6.24 -18.88 -19.49
N GLU A 41 6.91 -18.68 -18.35
CA GLU A 41 6.23 -18.19 -17.16
C GLU A 41 5.16 -17.23 -17.68
N GLN A 42 3.89 -17.63 -17.61
CA GLN A 42 2.90 -16.60 -17.35
C GLN A 42 3.55 -15.90 -16.17
N PRO A 43 3.82 -14.57 -16.23
CA PRO A 43 4.08 -13.89 -14.98
C PRO A 43 2.96 -14.42 -14.09
N ASN A 44 3.30 -15.02 -12.93
CA ASN A 44 2.28 -15.25 -11.93
C ASN A 44 1.54 -13.91 -11.94
N ASP A 45 0.30 -13.88 -12.43
CA ASP A 45 -0.51 -12.69 -12.27
C ASP A 45 -0.36 -12.46 -10.77
N PRO A 46 0.30 -11.35 -10.35
CA PRO A 46 0.58 -11.18 -8.95
C PRO A 46 -0.76 -11.43 -8.28
N GLU A 47 -0.80 -12.34 -7.29
CA GLU A 47 -1.99 -12.49 -6.45
C GLU A 47 -2.52 -11.08 -6.23
N PRO A 48 -3.81 -10.79 -6.57
CA PRO A 48 -4.29 -9.43 -6.68
C PRO A 48 -3.75 -8.65 -5.50
N GLU A 49 -2.76 -7.77 -5.77
CA GLU A 49 -1.93 -7.24 -4.70
C GLU A 49 -2.90 -6.57 -3.75
N THR A 50 -2.99 -7.09 -2.53
CA THR A 50 -4.01 -6.64 -1.60
C THR A 50 -3.84 -5.14 -1.44
N THR A 51 -4.85 -4.38 -1.89
CA THR A 51 -4.95 -2.92 -1.71
C THR A 51 -5.13 -2.54 -0.25
N GLU A 52 -4.93 -3.46 0.68
CA GLU A 52 -5.04 -3.26 2.11
C GLU A 52 -3.72 -2.75 2.66
N ASN A 53 -3.80 -1.72 3.49
CA ASN A 53 -2.65 -1.21 4.21
C ASN A 53 -2.69 -1.82 5.63
N PRO A 54 -1.81 -2.77 5.97
CA PRO A 54 -1.89 -3.46 7.26
C PRO A 54 -1.51 -2.55 8.44
N TRP A 55 -1.08 -1.31 8.19
CA TRP A 55 -0.57 -0.38 9.19
C TRP A 55 -1.59 0.66 9.64
N ILE A 56 -2.88 0.56 9.24
CA ILE A 56 -3.90 1.55 9.63
C ILE A 56 -3.95 1.73 11.15
N PHE A 57 -3.89 0.64 11.92
CA PHE A 57 -3.91 0.68 13.39
C PHE A 57 -2.83 1.57 14.04
N ALA A 58 -1.71 1.79 13.35
CA ALA A 58 -0.57 2.56 13.84
C ALA A 58 -0.42 3.93 13.16
N THR A 59 -1.42 4.38 12.41
CA THR A 59 -1.36 5.59 11.59
C THR A 59 -0.87 6.80 12.37
N ARG A 60 -1.41 7.06 13.56
CA ARG A 60 -0.96 8.21 14.37
C ARG A 60 0.54 8.16 14.67
N SER A 61 1.03 7.02 15.14
CA SER A 61 2.44 6.83 15.52
C SER A 61 3.36 7.02 14.31
N ILE A 62 2.95 6.52 13.15
CA ILE A 62 3.68 6.64 11.89
C ILE A 62 3.73 8.10 11.43
N ILE A 63 2.59 8.79 11.42
CA ILE A 63 2.50 10.20 11.03
C ILE A 63 3.34 11.06 11.98
N GLU A 64 3.26 10.87 13.30
CA GLU A 64 4.09 11.61 14.26
C GLU A 64 5.60 11.45 14.00
N GLN A 65 6.04 10.28 13.56
CA GLN A 65 7.43 10.04 13.16
C GLN A 65 7.78 10.72 11.84
N ILE A 66 6.89 10.67 10.85
CA ILE A 66 7.08 11.40 9.59
C ILE A 66 7.22 12.89 9.86
N LEU A 67 6.32 13.47 10.67
CA LEU A 67 6.37 14.88 11.07
C LEU A 67 7.68 15.23 11.79
N TRP A 68 8.16 14.35 12.67
CA TRP A 68 9.44 14.53 13.36
C TRP A 68 10.63 14.53 12.39
N GLN A 69 10.66 13.58 11.45
CA GLN A 69 11.73 13.44 10.47
C GLN A 69 11.68 14.51 9.36
N LYS A 70 10.51 15.11 9.12
CA LYS A 70 10.23 16.13 8.09
C LYS A 70 9.82 17.48 8.67
N GLN A 71 10.30 17.79 9.87
CA GLN A 71 9.99 19.04 10.58
C GLN A 71 10.30 20.31 9.78
N ASP A 72 11.27 20.24 8.87
CA ASP A 72 11.68 21.31 7.95
C ASP A 72 10.62 21.63 6.89
N VAL A 73 9.78 20.65 6.53
CA VAL A 73 8.65 20.83 5.61
C VAL A 73 7.44 21.38 6.35
N ILE A 74 7.26 20.99 7.62
CA ILE A 74 6.08 21.34 8.43
C ILE A 74 6.15 22.77 8.98
N ARG A 75 7.35 23.26 9.33
CA ARG A 75 7.55 24.64 9.77
C ARG A 75 8.17 25.48 8.65
N GLU A 76 7.41 26.47 8.18
CA GLU A 76 8.01 27.64 7.53
C GLU A 76 9.02 28.28 8.50
N GLU A 77 10.12 28.84 7.99
CA GLU A 77 11.34 29.32 8.69
C GLU A 77 11.16 30.32 9.86
N LYS A 78 9.95 30.51 10.39
CA LYS A 78 9.68 31.30 11.59
C LYS A 78 9.97 30.50 12.85
N GLU A 79 11.22 30.57 13.30
CA GLU A 79 11.59 31.27 14.53
C GLU A 79 12.93 30.76 15.05
N GLU A 80 13.86 31.71 15.27
CA GLU A 80 14.98 31.63 16.21
C GLU A 80 14.50 31.44 17.67
N LEU A 81 13.48 30.63 17.93
CA LEU A 81 13.14 30.26 19.29
C LEU A 81 14.10 29.14 19.70
N GLY A 82 15.08 29.49 20.53
CA GLY A 82 15.98 28.57 21.22
C GLY A 82 15.30 27.59 22.19
N GLY A 83 14.02 27.26 21.97
CA GLY A 83 13.26 26.24 22.67
C GLY A 83 13.34 24.89 21.97
N ARG A 84 13.49 23.81 22.75
CA ARG A 84 13.49 22.44 22.24
C ARG A 84 12.12 22.10 21.65
N LEU A 85 12.06 21.83 20.35
CA LEU A 85 10.85 21.39 19.67
C LEU A 85 10.36 20.05 20.25
N THR A 86 9.07 19.99 20.56
CA THR A 86 8.42 18.77 21.08
C THR A 86 7.55 18.12 20.01
N ARG A 87 7.34 16.79 20.10
CA ARG A 87 6.41 16.07 19.22
C ARG A 87 4.99 16.67 19.27
N LYS A 88 4.54 17.10 20.45
CA LYS A 88 3.24 17.75 20.64
C LYS A 88 3.11 19.07 19.86
N GLN A 89 4.17 19.87 19.80
CA GLN A 89 4.17 21.11 19.00
C GLN A 89 4.13 20.80 17.50
N LEU A 90 4.92 19.82 17.03
CA LEU A 90 4.87 19.39 15.64
C LEU A 90 3.47 18.89 15.23
N TYR A 91 2.83 18.12 16.10
CA TYR A 91 1.47 17.64 15.86
C TYR A 91 0.43 18.77 15.87
N ARG A 92 0.69 19.85 16.61
CA ARG A 92 -0.17 21.03 16.63
C ARG A 92 -0.06 21.86 15.34
N ASP A 93 1.12 21.85 14.73
CA ASP A 93 1.41 22.54 13.47
C ASP A 93 1.08 21.68 12.23
N PHE A 94 0.78 20.39 12.45
CA PHE A 94 0.29 19.47 11.42
C PHE A 94 -1.11 19.89 10.94
N LYS A 95 -1.23 20.05 9.63
CA LYS A 95 -2.45 20.42 8.92
C LYS A 95 -2.72 19.35 7.85
N PRO A 96 -3.37 18.23 8.21
CA PRO A 96 -3.73 17.19 7.27
C PRO A 96 -4.82 17.63 6.30
N LEU A 97 -4.63 17.23 5.05
CA LEU A 97 -5.70 17.05 4.07
C LEU A 97 -5.91 15.54 3.87
N ILE A 98 -7.13 15.05 4.10
CA ILE A 98 -7.56 13.72 3.70
C ILE A 98 -8.17 13.78 2.30
N ILE A 99 -7.79 12.86 1.42
CA ILE A 99 -8.45 12.67 0.13
C ILE A 99 -9.21 11.36 0.18
N ASP A 100 -10.53 11.44 0.04
CA ASP A 100 -11.45 10.30 0.00
C ASP A 100 -12.53 10.57 -1.06
N THR A 101 -12.23 10.27 -2.32
CA THR A 101 -13.19 10.50 -3.42
C THR A 101 -13.67 9.22 -4.11
N ASP A 102 -12.99 8.09 -3.91
CA ASP A 102 -13.51 6.79 -4.28
C ASP A 102 -14.25 6.14 -3.10
N THR A 103 -15.16 5.21 -3.38
CA THR A 103 -15.79 4.38 -2.35
C THR A 103 -15.56 2.94 -2.76
N PRO A 104 -14.67 2.19 -2.11
CA PRO A 104 -14.69 0.74 -2.25
C PRO A 104 -16.00 0.19 -1.68
N ASP A 105 -16.42 -0.98 -2.14
CA ASP A 105 -17.56 -1.68 -1.54
C ASP A 105 -17.23 -1.95 -0.06
N GLN A 106 -17.97 -1.31 0.85
CA GLN A 106 -17.82 -1.54 2.28
C GLN A 106 -18.32 -2.96 2.61
N VAL A 107 -17.50 -3.74 3.31
CA VAL A 107 -17.90 -5.05 3.83
C VAL A 107 -18.67 -4.85 5.13
N PHE A 108 -19.89 -5.39 5.20
CA PHE A 108 -20.73 -5.25 6.37
C PHE A 108 -20.05 -5.82 7.62
N GLY A 109 -19.88 -4.98 8.66
CA GLY A 109 -19.29 -5.37 9.94
C GLY A 109 -17.80 -5.08 10.08
N GLU A 110 -17.15 -4.56 9.05
CA GLU A 110 -15.79 -4.02 9.14
C GLU A 110 -15.84 -2.50 9.38
N ASP A 111 -14.92 -2.00 10.20
CA ASP A 111 -14.77 -0.56 10.43
C ASP A 111 -14.19 0.08 9.16
N ASP A 112 -14.73 1.25 8.78
CA ASP A 112 -14.16 2.01 7.66
C ASP A 112 -12.74 2.48 8.01
N ASP A 113 -11.76 2.15 7.16
CA ASP A 113 -10.38 2.57 7.32
C ASP A 113 -10.26 4.09 7.47
N VAL A 114 -11.06 4.87 6.72
CA VAL A 114 -11.04 6.34 6.76
C VAL A 114 -11.46 6.82 8.14
N ASP A 115 -12.53 6.26 8.70
CA ASP A 115 -12.99 6.56 10.05
C ASP A 115 -11.94 6.18 11.10
N GLN A 116 -11.29 5.02 10.95
CA GLN A 116 -10.25 4.57 11.86
C GLN A 116 -9.04 5.52 11.86
N ILE A 117 -8.61 5.98 10.69
CA ILE A 117 -7.53 6.97 10.54
C ILE A 117 -7.93 8.31 11.16
N LEU A 118 -9.13 8.81 10.84
CA LEU A 118 -9.61 10.09 11.35
C LEU A 118 -9.70 10.08 12.88
N ARG A 119 -10.21 9.00 13.50
CA ARG A 119 -10.26 8.85 14.96
C ARG A 119 -8.88 8.85 15.61
N GLN A 120 -7.90 8.20 14.99
CA GLN A 120 -6.52 8.21 15.48
C GLN A 120 -5.88 9.60 15.40
N LEU A 121 -6.14 10.33 14.31
CA LEU A 121 -5.48 11.61 14.04
C LEU A 121 -6.14 12.79 14.76
N SER A 122 -7.45 12.75 14.99
CA SER A 122 -8.19 13.92 15.50
C SER A 122 -7.71 14.46 16.86
N PRO A 123 -7.38 13.63 17.88
CA PRO A 123 -7.01 14.14 19.19
C PRO A 123 -5.72 14.98 19.16
N GLY A 124 -5.82 16.25 19.58
CA GLY A 124 -4.69 17.19 19.64
C GLY A 124 -4.38 17.91 18.34
N LEU A 125 -5.19 17.70 17.30
CA LEU A 125 -5.14 18.42 16.04
C LEU A 125 -5.88 19.75 16.13
N ASN A 126 -5.40 20.78 15.43
CA ASN A 126 -6.07 22.09 15.37
C ASN A 126 -6.92 22.28 14.12
N PHE A 127 -6.55 21.62 13.03
CA PHE A 127 -7.14 21.84 11.71
C PHE A 127 -7.14 20.56 10.90
N LEU A 128 -8.25 20.27 10.21
CA LEU A 128 -8.41 19.11 9.34
C LEU A 128 -9.16 19.51 8.07
N GLU A 129 -8.59 19.20 6.92
CA GLU A 129 -9.28 19.32 5.63
C GLU A 129 -9.68 17.92 5.12
N ILE A 130 -10.88 17.83 4.54
CA ILE A 130 -11.39 16.62 3.90
C ILE A 130 -11.78 16.97 2.46
N CYS A 131 -11.08 16.37 1.51
CA CYS A 131 -11.39 16.45 0.09
C CYS A 131 -12.19 15.21 -0.33
N THR A 132 -13.47 15.42 -0.63
CA THR A 132 -14.40 14.35 -0.98
C THR A 132 -15.46 14.83 -1.95
N ASN A 133 -16.02 13.90 -2.73
CA ASN A 133 -17.21 14.13 -3.54
C ASN A 133 -18.53 13.80 -2.78
N ARG A 134 -18.43 13.33 -1.53
CA ARG A 134 -19.56 12.92 -0.67
C ARG A 134 -19.51 13.66 0.67
N PRO A 135 -19.65 15.00 0.68
CA PRO A 135 -19.53 15.78 1.91
C PRO A 135 -20.52 15.34 3.00
N GLU A 136 -21.70 14.84 2.61
CA GLU A 136 -22.76 14.37 3.50
C GLU A 136 -22.32 13.27 4.47
N ASP A 137 -21.39 12.40 4.06
CA ASP A 137 -20.89 11.28 4.87
C ASP A 137 -20.10 11.77 6.08
N PHE A 138 -19.50 12.96 5.98
CA PHE A 138 -18.61 13.51 7.00
C PHE A 138 -19.27 14.56 7.90
N VAL A 139 -20.45 15.10 7.55
CA VAL A 139 -21.06 16.23 8.28
C VAL A 139 -21.24 15.96 9.77
N SER A 140 -21.86 14.82 10.12
CA SER A 140 -22.10 14.46 11.52
C SER A 140 -20.79 14.26 12.27
N PHE A 141 -19.79 13.66 11.61
CA PHE A 141 -18.48 13.43 12.19
C PHE A 141 -17.73 14.75 12.44
N THR A 142 -17.75 15.69 11.50
CA THR A 142 -17.07 16.99 11.66
C THR A 142 -17.67 17.84 12.77
N VAL A 143 -19.00 17.80 12.95
CA VAL A 143 -19.67 18.48 14.07
C VAL A 143 -19.23 17.88 15.40
N TRP A 144 -19.15 16.55 15.48
CA TRP A 144 -18.67 15.88 16.69
C TRP A 144 -17.20 16.24 17.00
N LEU A 145 -16.33 16.29 15.99
CA LEU A 145 -14.92 16.69 16.15
C LEU A 145 -14.76 18.12 16.68
N GLU A 146 -15.56 19.06 16.17
CA GLU A 146 -15.57 20.44 16.65
C GLU A 146 -15.99 20.50 18.13
N MET A 147 -17.04 19.75 18.51
CA MET A 147 -17.55 19.72 19.88
C MET A 147 -16.60 19.04 20.88
N GLU A 148 -16.02 17.89 20.50
CA GLU A 148 -15.20 17.07 21.40
C GLU A 148 -13.77 17.61 21.53
N TYR A 149 -13.17 18.04 20.42
CA TYR A 149 -11.75 18.42 20.37
C TYR A 149 -11.51 19.90 20.08
N GLY A 150 -12.54 20.68 19.74
CA GLY A 150 -12.35 22.05 19.22
C GLY A 150 -11.64 22.07 17.86
N LEU A 151 -11.72 20.97 17.11
CA LEU A 151 -11.02 20.79 15.85
C LEU A 151 -11.74 21.55 14.73
N MET A 152 -11.05 22.50 14.10
CA MET A 152 -11.58 23.19 12.93
C MET A 152 -11.52 22.26 11.71
N THR A 153 -12.66 22.02 11.10
CA THR A 153 -12.78 21.16 9.91
C THR A 153 -13.22 21.96 8.69
N ARG A 154 -12.76 21.54 7.51
CA ARG A 154 -13.22 22.09 6.22
C ARG A 154 -13.37 20.95 5.22
N ILE A 155 -14.56 20.83 4.64
CA ILE A 155 -14.87 19.85 3.59
C ILE A 155 -14.97 20.57 2.25
N PHE A 156 -14.36 20.02 1.20
CA PHE A 156 -14.43 20.60 -0.15
C PHE A 156 -14.25 19.53 -1.25
N PRO A 157 -14.68 19.81 -2.50
CA PRO A 157 -14.50 18.91 -3.64
C PRO A 157 -13.10 18.97 -4.28
N LEU A 158 -12.75 17.96 -5.09
CA LEU A 158 -11.41 17.76 -5.67
C LEU A 158 -10.87 18.96 -6.48
N ASP A 159 -11.74 19.69 -7.15
CA ASP A 159 -11.42 20.90 -7.92
C ASP A 159 -10.93 22.07 -7.05
N ALA A 160 -11.36 22.14 -5.79
CA ALA A 160 -10.92 23.15 -4.82
C ALA A 160 -9.60 22.78 -4.09
N MET A 161 -9.00 21.62 -4.36
CA MET A 161 -7.79 21.13 -3.69
C MET A 161 -6.60 22.10 -3.73
N ARG A 162 -6.49 22.91 -4.79
CA ARG A 162 -5.42 23.91 -4.92
C ARG A 162 -5.50 25.04 -3.88
N GLU A 163 -6.64 25.20 -3.22
CA GLU A 163 -6.88 26.18 -2.17
C GLU A 163 -6.67 25.60 -0.76
N SER A 164 -6.17 24.37 -0.67
CA SER A 164 -5.85 23.72 0.60
C SER A 164 -4.71 24.43 1.32
N HIS A 165 -4.82 24.47 2.65
CA HIS A 165 -3.77 24.99 3.53
C HIS A 165 -2.94 23.87 4.20
N ALA A 166 -3.10 22.64 3.72
CA ALA A 166 -2.46 21.48 4.27
C ALA A 166 -0.94 21.47 4.02
N ASN A 167 -0.18 21.03 5.02
CA ASN A 167 1.25 20.75 4.88
C ASN A 167 1.52 19.25 4.70
N VAL A 168 0.50 18.42 4.90
CA VAL A 168 0.54 16.97 4.68
C VAL A 168 -0.77 16.53 4.05
N VAL A 169 -0.67 15.73 3.00
CA VAL A 169 -1.80 15.12 2.30
C VAL A 169 -1.75 13.63 2.55
N LEU A 170 -2.84 13.08 3.08
CA LEU A 170 -3.07 11.65 3.22
C LEU A 170 -4.08 11.25 2.15
N ASP A 171 -3.56 10.60 1.11
CA ASP A 171 -4.37 10.14 -0.01
C ASP A 171 -4.86 8.72 0.30
N LEU A 172 -6.14 8.64 0.70
CA LEU A 172 -6.82 7.41 1.08
C LEU A 172 -7.58 6.79 -0.08
N GLU A 173 -7.45 7.35 -1.28
CA GLU A 173 -8.03 6.72 -2.45
C GLU A 173 -7.28 5.45 -2.82
N ARG A 174 -8.03 4.42 -3.21
CA ARG A 174 -7.49 3.13 -3.70
C ARG A 174 -7.25 3.16 -5.20
N GLN A 175 -8.08 3.92 -5.92
CA GLN A 175 -8.07 4.02 -7.37
C GLN A 175 -7.58 5.41 -7.82
N GLY A 176 -7.24 5.51 -9.11
CA GLY A 176 -6.85 6.77 -9.74
C GLY A 176 -5.37 7.11 -9.63
N ILE A 177 -5.04 8.32 -10.06
CA ILE A 177 -3.66 8.83 -10.09
C ILE A 177 -3.28 9.51 -8.79
N MET A 178 -1.97 9.66 -8.53
CA MET A 178 -1.50 10.54 -7.46
C MET A 178 -1.63 12.00 -7.88
N TYR A 179 -2.01 12.88 -6.96
CA TYR A 179 -2.23 14.31 -7.22
C TYR A 179 -1.00 15.17 -6.93
N THR A 180 0.21 14.61 -6.96
CA THR A 180 1.45 15.32 -6.62
C THR A 180 1.65 16.62 -7.41
N ASP A 181 1.19 16.66 -8.67
CA ASP A 181 1.30 17.83 -9.55
C ASP A 181 0.26 18.94 -9.26
N ARG A 182 -0.78 18.63 -8.49
CA ARG A 182 -1.84 19.58 -8.11
C ARG A 182 -1.57 20.27 -6.78
N LEU A 183 -0.57 19.79 -6.03
CA LEU A 183 -0.26 20.27 -4.69
C LEU A 183 0.78 21.38 -4.72
N MET A 184 0.76 22.20 -3.65
CA MET A 184 1.75 23.25 -3.49
C MET A 184 3.16 22.67 -3.27
N PRO A 185 4.23 23.38 -3.68
CA PRO A 185 5.60 23.04 -3.29
C PRO A 185 5.70 22.97 -1.76
N LYS A 186 6.41 21.97 -1.22
CA LYS A 186 6.60 21.70 0.23
C LYS A 186 5.38 21.11 0.96
N VAL A 187 4.65 20.21 0.32
CA VAL A 187 3.64 19.38 0.98
C VAL A 187 4.12 17.93 1.03
N LEU A 188 3.99 17.27 2.18
CA LEU A 188 4.25 15.82 2.29
C LEU A 188 3.04 15.07 1.75
N TYR A 189 3.25 14.21 0.75
CA TYR A 189 2.17 13.41 0.16
C TYR A 189 2.30 11.95 0.57
N VAL A 190 1.30 11.38 1.22
CA VAL A 190 1.31 9.99 1.68
C VAL A 190 0.21 9.21 0.95
N PRO A 191 0.54 8.42 -0.09
CA PRO A 191 -0.41 7.56 -0.78
C PRO A 191 -0.63 6.26 -0.01
N PHE A 192 -1.74 6.15 0.74
CA PHE A 192 -1.98 5.01 1.63
C PHE A 192 -2.14 3.69 0.89
N TYR A 193 -2.86 3.70 -0.22
CA TYR A 193 -3.21 2.49 -0.98
C TYR A 193 -2.62 2.46 -2.38
N LYS A 194 -2.30 3.62 -2.97
CA LYS A 194 -1.67 3.71 -4.31
C LYS A 194 -0.22 3.26 -4.32
N ARG A 195 0.42 3.10 -3.14
CA ARG A 195 1.76 2.53 -2.99
C ARG A 195 1.83 1.65 -1.78
N ARG A 196 2.51 0.50 -1.92
CA ARG A 196 2.64 -0.48 -0.85
C ARG A 196 3.62 -0.02 0.24
N TRP A 197 3.18 -0.16 1.49
CA TRP A 197 4.00 0.00 2.67
C TRP A 197 4.61 -1.36 3.01
N LYS A 198 5.93 -1.41 3.21
CA LYS A 198 6.65 -2.69 3.35
C LYS A 198 7.42 -2.73 4.66
N ILE A 199 7.66 -3.92 5.19
CA ILE A 199 8.62 -4.07 6.28
C ILE A 199 10.00 -3.82 5.70
N HIS A 200 10.79 -2.98 6.36
CA HIS A 200 12.19 -2.76 6.02
C HIS A 200 13.01 -3.93 6.56
N GLU A 201 13.54 -4.76 5.66
CA GLU A 201 14.35 -5.92 6.04
C GLU A 201 15.79 -5.50 6.36
N THR A 202 16.02 -4.99 7.57
CA THR A 202 17.38 -4.72 8.06
C THR A 202 17.98 -6.01 8.63
N ALA A 203 19.15 -6.39 8.13
CA ALA A 203 19.99 -7.38 8.80
C ALA A 203 20.56 -6.75 10.09
N VAL A 204 20.52 -7.50 11.20
CA VAL A 204 20.92 -7.09 12.57
C VAL A 204 19.86 -6.28 13.32
N GLN A 205 18.75 -6.94 13.67
CA GLN A 205 17.92 -6.58 14.83
C GLN A 205 17.95 -7.77 15.79
N THR A 206 17.97 -7.51 17.09
CA THR A 206 17.84 -8.57 18.10
C THR A 206 16.44 -9.20 18.06
N GLU A 207 16.30 -10.45 18.50
CA GLU A 207 15.00 -11.14 18.50
C GLU A 207 13.96 -10.40 19.36
N GLU A 208 14.39 -9.80 20.47
CA GLU A 208 13.54 -8.98 21.34
C GLU A 208 13.06 -7.70 20.62
N GLU A 209 13.94 -7.01 19.90
CA GLU A 209 13.56 -5.83 19.10
C GLU A 209 12.56 -6.19 17.99
N LYS A 210 12.72 -7.34 17.33
CA LYS A 210 11.75 -7.83 16.32
C LYS A 210 10.38 -8.18 16.90
N MET A 211 10.32 -8.56 18.17
CA MET A 211 9.06 -8.85 18.85
C MET A 211 8.31 -7.58 19.22
N GLN A 212 9.00 -6.46 19.44
CA GLN A 212 8.40 -5.22 19.91
C GLN A 212 8.23 -4.16 18.81
N ASN A 213 9.18 -4.02 17.89
CA ASN A 213 9.17 -2.97 16.88
C ASN A 213 9.41 -3.53 15.46
N LEU A 214 8.84 -2.86 14.47
CA LEU A 214 9.12 -3.08 13.05
C LEU A 214 9.57 -1.80 12.39
N ASP A 215 10.69 -1.88 11.68
CA ASP A 215 11.04 -0.86 10.70
C ASP A 215 10.14 -1.07 9.48
N ILE A 216 9.42 -0.03 9.04
CA ILE A 216 8.58 -0.06 7.83
C ILE A 216 8.96 1.07 6.88
N GLU A 217 8.87 0.78 5.59
CA GLU A 217 9.02 1.68 4.46
C GLU A 217 7.67 2.33 4.15
N VAL A 218 7.57 3.62 4.44
CA VAL A 218 6.39 4.45 4.17
C VAL A 218 6.63 5.31 2.93
N PRO A 219 5.82 5.16 1.87
CA PRO A 219 5.88 6.03 0.70
C PRO A 219 5.54 7.49 1.04
N ILE A 220 6.39 8.43 0.60
CA ILE A 220 6.14 9.88 0.66
C ILE A 220 6.37 10.47 -0.74
N GLY A 221 5.30 10.70 -1.48
CA GLY A 221 5.32 11.07 -2.88
C GLY A 221 6.08 10.02 -3.69
N TYR A 222 7.21 10.40 -4.28
CA TYR A 222 8.08 9.48 -5.01
C TYR A 222 9.19 8.85 -4.14
N ASN A 223 9.36 9.33 -2.90
CA ASN A 223 10.37 8.86 -1.98
C ASN A 223 9.81 7.81 -1.00
N VAL A 224 10.70 7.22 -0.19
CA VAL A 224 10.36 6.31 0.91
C VAL A 224 11.01 6.83 2.18
N LEU A 225 10.30 6.74 3.31
CA LEU A 225 10.81 7.03 4.65
C LEU A 225 10.72 5.78 5.52
N ILE A 226 11.75 5.50 6.30
CA ILE A 226 11.73 4.39 7.26
C ILE A 226 11.23 4.92 8.61
N VAL A 227 10.21 4.26 9.17
CA VAL A 227 9.66 4.55 10.50
C VAL A 227 9.56 3.28 11.32
N LYS A 228 9.46 3.43 12.65
CA LYS A 228 9.36 2.33 13.61
C LYS A 228 7.93 2.17 14.10
N VAL A 229 7.32 1.02 13.89
CA VAL A 229 5.99 0.70 14.41
C VAL A 229 6.12 -0.24 15.60
N ASP A 230 5.51 0.14 16.72
CA ASP A 230 5.37 -0.74 17.88
C ASP A 230 4.26 -1.76 17.61
N LYS A 231 4.61 -3.05 17.63
CA LYS A 231 3.66 -4.15 17.39
C LYS A 231 2.60 -4.27 18.48
N THR A 232 2.85 -3.74 19.68
CA THR A 232 1.88 -3.79 20.79
C THR A 232 0.63 -2.98 20.50
N LEU A 233 0.68 -2.03 19.56
CA LEU A 233 -0.48 -1.24 19.12
C LEU A 233 -1.52 -2.05 18.33
N GLN A 234 -1.20 -3.28 17.91
CA GLN A 234 -2.09 -4.12 17.12
C GLN A 234 -3.14 -4.86 17.96
N ASN A 235 -3.03 -4.84 19.30
CA ASN A 235 -3.86 -5.61 20.25
C ASN A 235 -4.74 -4.73 21.14
#